data_AF-A0AA88UEF4-F1
#
_entry.id   AF-A0AA88UEF4-F1
#
_cell.length_a   1.000
_cell.length_b   1.000
_cell.length_c   1.000
_cell.angle_alpha   90.00
_cell.angle_beta   90.00
_cell.angle_gamma   90.00
#
_symmetry.space_group_name_H-M   'P 1'
#
loop_
_entity.id
_entity.type
_entity.pdbx_description
1 polymer ?
#
loop_
_entity_poly.entity_id
_entity_poly.type
_entity_poly.pdbx_seq_one_letter_code
_entity_poly.pdbx_strand_id
1 'polypeptide(L)'
;MFPGDTSLKRWVKVSLPDTMAEVIVANLLEQESEHYSAKLESVSSIMVLPLECSVESPDQRIDMNDAPEKLKKIRVKLFPSKLATAVFVAICMMSWLICSD
;
A
#
# COMPACT_ATOMS: atom_id res chain seq x y z
N MET A 1 -7.29 -20.88 8.10
CA MET A 1 -6.16 -21.20 9.00
C MET A 1 -4.89 -20.81 8.27
N PHE A 2 -3.93 -20.12 8.91
CA PHE A 2 -2.67 -19.78 8.25
C PHE A 2 -1.87 -21.06 7.99
N PRO A 3 -1.03 -21.10 6.94
CA PRO A 3 -0.25 -22.29 6.60
C PRO A 3 0.61 -22.77 7.79
N GLY A 4 0.65 -24.08 8.01
CA GLY A 4 1.60 -24.74 8.92
C GLY A 4 1.47 -24.39 10.40
N ASP A 5 0.29 -24.56 11.00
CA ASP A 5 0.04 -24.34 12.44
C ASP A 5 0.58 -22.98 12.96
N THR A 6 0.60 -21.97 12.08
CA THR A 6 1.04 -20.62 12.44
C THR A 6 -0.15 -19.74 12.81
N SER A 7 0.03 -18.85 13.78
CA SER A 7 -0.92 -17.76 14.03
C SER A 7 -0.70 -16.64 13.02
N LEU A 8 -1.71 -15.78 12.75
CA LEU A 8 -1.57 -14.60 11.89
C LEU A 8 -0.30 -13.80 12.23
N LYS A 9 -0.07 -13.57 13.53
CA LYS A 9 1.10 -12.84 14.04
C LYS A 9 2.43 -13.51 13.68
N ARG A 10 2.51 -14.83 13.81
CA ARG A 10 3.72 -15.59 13.44
C ARG A 10 3.89 -15.62 11.93
N TRP A 11 2.81 -15.86 11.20
CA TRP A 11 2.80 -15.91 9.75
C TRP A 11 3.31 -14.61 9.15
N VAL A 12 2.74 -13.46 9.54
CA VAL A 12 3.16 -12.13 9.09
C VAL A 12 4.64 -11.88 9.41
N LYS A 13 5.11 -12.19 10.63
CA LYS A 13 6.52 -11.99 11.03
C LYS A 13 7.53 -12.81 10.22
N VAL A 14 7.18 -14.04 9.85
CA VAL A 14 8.05 -14.93 9.05
C VAL A 14 7.97 -14.59 7.56
N SER A 15 6.82 -14.06 7.14
CA SER A 15 6.48 -13.70 5.77
C SER A 15 7.09 -12.39 5.27
N LEU A 16 7.26 -11.42 6.17
CA LEU A 16 7.75 -10.07 5.86
C LEU A 16 9.24 -9.99 5.44
N PRO A 17 10.19 -10.73 6.05
CA PRO A 17 11.61 -10.44 5.84
C PRO A 17 12.20 -10.92 4.50
N ASP A 18 11.80 -12.09 3.97
CA ASP A 18 12.72 -12.80 3.06
C ASP A 18 12.20 -13.20 1.67
N THR A 19 10.89 -13.24 1.39
CA THR A 19 10.44 -13.86 0.10
C THR A 19 9.09 -13.37 -0.43
N MET A 20 8.11 -13.07 0.43
CA MET A 20 6.84 -12.53 -0.07
C MET A 20 6.91 -11.06 -0.45
N ALA A 21 7.79 -10.29 0.19
CA ALA A 21 8.07 -8.91 -0.20
C ALA A 21 8.78 -8.81 -1.57
N GLU A 22 9.19 -9.91 -2.18
CA GLU A 22 9.68 -9.94 -3.57
C GLU A 22 8.60 -10.47 -4.51
N VAL A 23 7.91 -11.56 -4.18
CA VAL A 23 6.93 -12.19 -5.09
C VAL A 23 5.60 -11.45 -5.15
N ILE A 24 5.05 -11.03 -4.00
CA ILE A 24 3.79 -10.25 -3.96
C ILE A 24 4.06 -8.86 -4.54
N VAL A 25 5.23 -8.31 -4.27
CA VAL A 25 5.65 -6.99 -4.73
C VAL A 25 6.00 -6.97 -6.21
N ALA A 26 6.69 -7.96 -6.77
CA ALA A 26 7.01 -7.99 -8.20
C ALA A 26 5.76 -8.08 -9.09
N ASN A 27 4.68 -8.69 -8.58
CA ASN A 27 3.41 -8.78 -9.31
C ASN A 27 2.46 -7.60 -9.05
N LEU A 28 2.56 -6.92 -7.90
CA LEU A 28 1.73 -5.73 -7.58
C LEU A 28 2.40 -4.41 -7.93
N LEU A 29 3.73 -4.37 -7.95
CA LEU A 29 4.56 -3.18 -8.15
C LEU A 29 5.48 -3.45 -9.34
N GLU A 30 5.31 -2.70 -10.43
CA GLU A 30 6.33 -2.67 -11.48
C GLU A 30 7.66 -2.22 -10.86
N GLN A 31 8.69 -3.06 -11.00
CA GLN A 31 10.01 -2.86 -10.40
C GLN A 31 10.68 -1.55 -10.89
N GLU A 32 10.29 -1.07 -12.07
CA GLU A 32 10.75 0.19 -12.67
C GLU A 32 9.87 1.41 -12.31
N SER A 33 8.84 1.24 -11.49
CA SER A 33 7.93 2.33 -11.18
C SER A 33 8.54 3.38 -10.25
N GLU A 34 8.27 4.65 -10.54
CA GLU A 34 8.55 5.74 -9.61
C GLU A 34 7.98 5.39 -8.23
N HIS A 35 8.80 5.59 -7.19
CA HIS A 35 8.45 5.36 -5.78
C HIS A 35 8.32 3.88 -5.34
N TYR A 36 9.01 2.94 -5.97
CA TYR A 36 9.09 1.53 -5.55
C TYR A 36 9.29 1.34 -4.04
N SER A 37 10.23 2.07 -3.42
CA SER A 37 10.47 2.02 -1.97
C SER A 37 9.26 2.46 -1.13
N ALA A 38 8.56 3.53 -1.51
CA ALA A 38 7.36 3.99 -0.81
C ALA A 38 6.19 3.01 -0.97
N LYS A 39 6.09 2.35 -2.12
CA LYS A 39 5.09 1.31 -2.37
C LYS A 39 5.39 0.04 -1.56
N LEU A 40 6.66 -0.37 -1.48
CA LEU A 40 7.14 -1.44 -0.60
C LEU A 40 6.76 -1.21 0.87
N GLU A 41 7.08 -0.03 1.41
CA GLU A 41 6.69 0.39 2.76
C GLU A 41 5.18 0.34 2.98
N SER A 42 4.40 0.64 1.94
CA SER A 42 2.94 0.59 1.99
C SER A 42 2.42 -0.86 2.02
N VAL A 43 3.02 -1.78 1.26
CA VAL A 43 2.71 -3.22 1.34
C VAL A 43 3.05 -3.79 2.72
N SER A 44 4.22 -3.42 3.27
CA SER A 44 4.60 -3.77 4.65
C SER A 44 3.54 -3.29 5.64
N SER A 45 3.09 -2.04 5.52
CA SER A 45 2.04 -1.46 6.37
C SER A 45 0.69 -2.21 6.25
N ILE A 46 0.30 -2.68 5.06
CA ILE A 46 -0.91 -3.52 4.88
C ILE A 46 -0.79 -4.82 5.66
N MET A 47 0.37 -5.48 5.62
CA MET A 47 0.56 -6.76 6.30
C MET A 47 0.58 -6.63 7.82
N VAL A 48 1.04 -5.48 8.33
CA VAL A 48 1.10 -5.19 9.77
C VAL A 48 -0.25 -4.75 10.34
N LEU A 49 -1.08 -4.01 9.58
CA LEU A 49 -2.34 -3.46 10.08
C LEU A 49 -3.29 -4.53 10.69
N PRO A 50 -3.49 -5.72 10.10
CA PRO A 50 -4.27 -6.80 10.72
C PRO A 50 -3.76 -7.23 12.10
N LEU A 51 -2.44 -7.12 12.35
CA LEU A 51 -1.86 -7.41 13.66
C LEU A 51 -2.22 -6.35 14.68
N GLU A 52 -2.23 -5.07 14.28
CA GLU A 52 -2.66 -3.96 15.14
C GLU A 52 -4.15 -4.07 15.49
N CYS A 53 -4.99 -4.54 14.56
CA CYS A 53 -6.41 -4.80 14.80
C CYS A 53 -6.66 -6.04 15.68
N SER A 54 -5.71 -6.97 15.74
CA SER A 54 -5.85 -8.26 16.43
C SER A 54 -5.05 -8.34 17.73
N VAL A 55 -4.68 -7.20 18.31
CA VAL A 55 -4.02 -7.17 19.63
C VAL A 55 -5.00 -7.59 20.71
N GLU A 56 -4.54 -8.45 21.62
CA GLU A 56 -5.34 -9.01 22.72
C GLU A 56 -5.77 -7.93 23.70
N SER A 57 -4.84 -7.04 24.05
CA SER A 57 -5.12 -5.89 24.92
C SER A 57 -5.97 -4.86 24.14
N PRO A 58 -7.18 -4.51 24.63
CA PRO A 58 -8.02 -3.50 24.00
C PRO A 58 -7.34 -2.13 23.93
N ASP A 59 -6.60 -1.75 24.98
CA ASP A 59 -5.91 -0.45 25.07
C ASP A 59 -4.75 -0.32 24.08
N GLN A 60 -4.18 -1.44 23.62
CA GLN A 60 -3.10 -1.48 22.62
C GLN A 60 -3.61 -1.73 21.20
N ARG A 61 -4.88 -2.10 21.05
CA ARG A 61 -5.51 -2.32 19.75
C ARG A 61 -5.76 -0.98 19.09
N ILE A 62 -5.53 -0.91 17.79
CA ILE A 62 -5.90 0.28 17.01
C ILE A 62 -7.41 0.52 17.11
N ASP A 63 -7.81 1.79 17.18
CA ASP A 63 -9.22 2.17 17.10
C ASP A 63 -9.81 1.72 15.75
N MET A 64 -11.03 1.18 15.78
CA MET A 64 -11.69 0.68 14.58
C MET A 64 -11.97 1.81 13.57
N ASN A 65 -12.05 3.06 14.02
CA ASN A 65 -12.18 4.24 13.16
C ASN A 65 -10.84 4.64 12.53
N ASP A 66 -9.71 4.34 13.18
CA ASP A 66 -8.38 4.64 12.65
C ASP A 66 -7.90 3.63 11.60
N ALA A 67 -8.35 2.38 11.71
CA ALA A 67 -8.06 1.32 10.74
C ALA A 67 -8.42 1.69 9.28
N PRO A 68 -9.65 2.16 8.96
CA PRO A 68 -10.00 2.57 7.60
C PRO A 68 -9.21 3.82 7.15
N GLU A 69 -8.84 4.73 8.06
CA GLU A 69 -7.99 5.86 7.70
C GLU A 69 -6.57 5.42 7.31
N LYS A 70 -5.97 4.49 8.07
CA LYS A 70 -4.68 3.89 7.71
C LYS A 70 -4.75 3.20 6.35
N LEU A 71 -5.79 2.41 6.09
CA LEU A 71 -6.00 1.77 4.78
C LEU A 71 -6.11 2.79 3.64
N LYS A 72 -6.84 3.89 3.84
CA LYS A 72 -6.95 4.96 2.84
C LYS A 72 -5.59 5.58 2.53
N LYS A 73 -4.78 5.88 3.55
CA LYS A 73 -3.42 6.41 3.38
C LYS A 73 -2.52 5.46 2.60
N ILE A 74 -2.59 4.17 2.90
CA ILE A 74 -1.84 3.13 2.19
C ILE A 74 -2.28 3.05 0.72
N ARG A 75 -3.59 3.06 0.45
CA ARG A 75 -4.14 3.04 -0.93
C ARG A 75 -3.60 4.18 -1.77
N VAL A 76 -3.55 5.40 -1.22
CA VAL A 76 -3.02 6.58 -1.91
C VAL A 76 -1.54 6.44 -2.22
N LYS A 77 -0.75 5.78 -1.37
CA LYS A 77 0.68 5.55 -1.61
C LYS A 77 0.95 4.46 -2.66
N LEU A 78 0.14 3.40 -2.67
CA LEU A 78 0.27 2.29 -3.64
C LEU A 78 -0.23 2.66 -5.03
N PHE A 79 -1.38 3.32 -5.07
CA PHE A 79 -2.04 3.77 -6.28
C PHE A 79 -2.18 5.29 -6.20
N PRO A 80 -1.06 6.03 -6.26
CA PRO A 80 -1.15 7.46 -6.32
C PRO A 80 -1.93 7.78 -7.60
N SER A 81 -2.97 8.58 -7.49
CA SER A 81 -3.80 9.01 -8.61
C SER A 81 -3.04 9.95 -9.58
N LYS A 82 -1.71 9.78 -9.71
CA LYS A 82 -0.86 10.50 -10.65
C LYS A 82 -1.37 10.35 -12.08
N LEU A 83 -2.03 9.24 -12.43
CA LEU A 83 -2.65 9.09 -13.75
C LEU A 83 -3.72 10.16 -14.00
N ALA A 84 -4.56 10.45 -13.01
CA ALA A 84 -5.55 11.52 -13.14
C ALA A 84 -4.90 12.90 -13.18
N THR A 85 -3.88 13.15 -12.37
CA THR A 85 -3.16 14.44 -12.36
C THR A 85 -2.35 14.66 -13.63
N ALA A 86 -1.63 13.65 -14.11
CA ALA A 86 -0.86 13.71 -15.35
C ALA A 86 -1.77 13.81 -16.58
N VAL A 87 -2.91 13.10 -16.60
CA VAL A 87 -3.92 13.26 -17.65
C VAL A 87 -4.55 14.65 -17.58
N PHE A 88 -4.84 15.18 -16.40
CA PHE A 88 -5.37 16.54 -16.26
C PHE A 88 -4.35 17.60 -16.70
N VAL A 89 -3.08 17.45 -16.31
CA VAL A 89 -1.98 18.31 -16.75
C VAL A 89 -1.78 18.20 -18.26
N ALA A 90 -1.79 17.00 -18.82
CA ALA A 90 -1.67 16.77 -20.26
C ALA A 90 -2.85 17.35 -21.04
N ILE A 91 -4.10 17.15 -20.57
CA ILE A 91 -5.29 17.77 -21.17
C ILE A 91 -5.16 19.29 -21.12
N CYS A 92 -4.79 19.87 -19.97
CA CYS A 92 -4.58 21.31 -19.86
C CYS A 92 -3.44 21.81 -20.76
N MET A 93 -2.34 21.06 -20.88
CA MET A 93 -1.22 21.40 -21.77
C MET A 93 -1.65 21.36 -23.23
N MET A 94 -2.38 20.32 -23.63
CA MET A 94 -2.91 20.16 -24.99
C MET A 94 -3.93 21.25 -25.29
N SER A 95 -4.82 21.58 -24.36
CA SER A 95 -5.75 22.71 -24.50
C SER A 95 -5.03 24.06 -24.57
N TRP A 96 -3.94 24.26 -23.83
CA TRP A 96 -3.14 25.48 -23.90
C TRP A 96 -2.40 25.60 -25.23
N LEU A 97 -1.86 24.48 -25.74
CA LEU A 97 -1.22 24.40 -27.05
C LEU A 97 -2.21 24.66 -28.19
N ILE A 98 -3.44 24.16 -28.09
CA ILE A 98 -4.52 24.40 -29.06
C ILE A 98 -5.00 25.86 -29.04
N CYS A 99 -4.95 26.55 -27.90
CA CYS A 99 -5.39 27.94 -27.77
C CYS A 99 -4.27 28.97 -28.01
N SER A 100 -3.03 28.54 -28.28
CA SER A 100 -1.88 29.44 -28.49
C SER A 100 -1.48 29.60 -29.97
N ASP A 101 -2.21 28.98 -30.89
CA ASP A 101 -2.25 29.22 -32.34
C ASP A 101 -3.60 29.86 -32.72
#